data_AF-A0A085JAY1-F1
#
_entry.id   AF-A0A085JAY1-F1
#
_cell.length_a   1.000
_cell.length_b   1.000
_cell.length_c   1.000
_cell.angle_alpha   90.00
_cell.angle_beta   90.00
_cell.angle_gamma   90.00
#
_symmetry.space_group_name_H-M   'P 1'
#
loop_
_entity.id
_entity.type
_entity.pdbx_description
1 polymer ?
#
loop_
_entity_poly.entity_id
_entity_poly.type
_entity_poly.pdbx_seq_one_letter_code
_entity_poly.pdbx_strand_id
1 'polypeptide(L)' 'MLTGNKIMNEPIARPSENPKQAALQVVIELVRAGKLSPLQGDASNMLSIYEQFKTHFEQESGAES' A
#
# COMPACT_ATOMS: atom_id res chain seq x y z
N MET A 1 6.15 -26.89 19.38
CA MET A 1 6.54 -26.01 18.26
C MET A 1 5.31 -25.77 17.41
N LEU A 2 4.79 -24.54 17.40
CA LEU A 2 3.72 -24.10 16.51
C LEU A 2 4.20 -22.77 15.92
N THR A 3 4.92 -22.84 14.80
CA THR A 3 5.34 -21.67 14.02
C THR A 3 4.16 -21.28 13.13
N GLY A 4 3.19 -20.56 13.70
CA GLY A 4 1.97 -20.13 13.02
C GLY A 4 1.79 -18.62 13.14
N ASN A 5 1.89 -17.95 11.99
CA ASN A 5 1.60 -16.54 11.74
C ASN A 5 2.48 -15.53 12.49
N LYS A 6 3.66 -15.28 11.90
CA LYS A 6 4.26 -13.94 11.92
C LYS A 6 3.25 -13.02 11.23
N ILE A 7 2.29 -12.48 11.98
CA ILE A 7 1.58 -11.27 11.56
C ILE A 7 2.69 -10.31 11.18
N MET A 8 2.67 -9.87 9.93
CA MET A 8 3.64 -8.97 9.36
C MET A 8 3.53 -7.64 10.13
N ASN A 9 4.16 -7.60 11.29
CA ASN A 9 4.65 -6.40 11.97
C ASN A 9 5.86 -5.90 11.16
N GLU A 10 5.73 -5.90 9.83
CA GLU A 10 6.65 -5.16 8.99
C GLU A 10 6.46 -3.70 9.41
N PRO A 11 7.56 -2.99 9.72
CA PRO A 11 7.47 -1.61 10.13
C PRO A 11 6.63 -0.88 9.09
N ILE A 12 5.60 -0.15 9.56
CA ILE A 12 4.78 0.75 8.73
C ILE A 12 5.75 1.43 7.77
N ALA A 13 5.61 1.17 6.48
CA ALA A 13 6.51 1.71 5.47
C ALA A 13 6.53 3.21 5.69
N ARG A 14 7.69 3.76 6.11
CA ARG A 14 7.86 5.18 6.38
C ARG A 14 7.58 5.90 5.06
N PRO A 15 6.42 6.55 4.87
CA PRO A 15 5.98 6.95 3.54
C PRO A 15 6.90 7.99 2.92
N SER A 16 7.55 8.80 3.76
CA SER A 16 8.58 9.77 3.38
C SER A 16 9.90 9.14 2.91
N GLU A 17 10.24 7.95 3.39
CA GLU A 17 11.49 7.25 3.00
C GLU A 17 11.24 6.21 1.90
N ASN A 18 10.05 5.60 1.86
CA ASN A 18 9.69 4.49 0.99
C ASN A 18 8.26 4.64 0.43
N PRO A 19 7.98 5.70 -0.36
CA PRO A 19 6.61 6.05 -0.78
C PRO A 19 5.93 4.95 -1.60
N LYS A 20 6.70 4.23 -2.43
CA LYS A 20 6.19 3.11 -3.24
C LYS A 20 5.75 1.92 -2.40
N GLN A 21 6.52 1.58 -1.36
CA GLN A 21 6.17 0.47 -0.45
C GLN A 21 4.96 0.84 0.42
N ALA A 22 4.88 2.09 0.87
CA ALA A 22 3.72 2.60 1.59
C ALA A 22 2.45 2.54 0.73
N ALA A 23 2.51 3.00 -0.52
CA ALA A 23 1.39 2.93 -1.45
C ALA A 23 0.92 1.48 -1.70
N LEU A 24 1.86 0.56 -1.93
CA LEU A 24 1.54 -0.85 -2.11
C LEU A 24 0.87 -1.46 -0.87
N GLN A 25 1.39 -1.15 0.32
CA GLN A 25 0.82 -1.64 1.58
C GLN A 25 -0.63 -1.20 1.76
N VAL A 26 -0.94 0.08 1.46
CA VAL A 26 -2.31 0.59 1.54
C VAL A 26 -3.24 -0.16 0.58
N VAL A 27 -2.83 -0.39 -0.66
CA VAL A 27 -3.63 -1.14 -1.64
C VAL A 27 -3.87 -2.58 -1.16
N ILE A 28 -2.85 -3.24 -0.60
CA ILE A 28 -2.98 -4.60 -0.03
C ILE A 28 -4.01 -4.61 1.12
N GLU A 29 -3.94 -3.65 2.04
CA GLU A 29 -4.89 -3.59 3.16
C GLU A 29 -6.32 -3.28 2.70
N LEU A 30 -6.48 -2.45 1.66
CA LEU A 30 -7.80 -2.20 1.06
C LEU A 30 -8.39 -3.45 0.40
N VAL A 31 -7.56 -4.25 -0.28
CA VAL A 31 -7.98 -5.56 -0.83
C VAL A 31 -8.36 -6.51 0.30
N ARG A 32 -7.52 -6.61 1.34
CA ARG A 32 -7.79 -7.47 2.51
C ARG A 32 -9.08 -7.06 3.24
N ALA A 33 -9.37 -5.77 3.32
CA ALA A 33 -10.59 -5.23 3.90
C ALA A 33 -11.83 -5.38 3.00
N GLY A 34 -11.69 -5.98 1.81
CA GLY A 34 -12.77 -6.15 0.84
C GLY A 34 -13.25 -4.83 0.22
N LYS A 35 -12.45 -3.76 0.31
CA LYS A 35 -12.73 -2.45 -0.29
C LYS A 35 -12.28 -2.37 -1.74
N LEU A 36 -11.33 -3.22 -2.13
CA LEU A 36 -10.91 -3.43 -3.51
C LEU A 36 -11.05 -4.90 -3.88
N SER A 37 -11.68 -5.17 -5.02
CA SER A 37 -11.84 -6.53 -5.54
C SER A 37 -10.83 -6.80 -6.65
N PRO A 38 -9.88 -7.74 -6.48
CA PRO A 38 -8.95 -8.14 -7.53
C PRO A 38 -9.59 -9.01 -8.62
N LEU A 39 -10.80 -9.53 -8.40
CA LEU A 39 -11.39 -10.60 -9.21
C LEU A 39 -12.63 -10.17 -10.02
N GLN A 40 -13.08 -8.93 -9.88
CA GLN A 40 -14.23 -8.40 -10.61
C GLN A 40 -13.82 -7.26 -11.54
N GLY A 41 -13.25 -7.60 -12.71
CA GLY A 41 -13.03 -6.68 -13.82
C GLY A 41 -11.58 -6.23 -14.06
N ASP A 42 -11.46 -5.09 -14.76
CA ASP A 42 -10.19 -4.49 -15.19
C ASP A 42 -9.38 -3.98 -13.98
N ALA A 43 -8.14 -4.45 -13.86
CA ALA A 43 -7.20 -4.05 -12.82
C ALA A 43 -6.84 -2.55 -12.87
N SER A 44 -7.25 -1.82 -13.91
CA SER A 44 -7.10 -0.37 -14.06
C SER A 44 -7.47 0.44 -12.81
N ASN A 45 -8.53 0.06 -12.08
CA ASN A 45 -8.90 0.77 -10.84
C ASN A 45 -7.83 0.58 -9.74
N MET A 46 -7.31 -0.64 -9.59
CA MET A 46 -6.27 -0.94 -8.58
C MET A 46 -4.96 -0.22 -8.91
N LEU A 47 -4.58 -0.21 -10.19
CA LEU A 47 -3.40 0.53 -10.66
C LEU A 47 -3.56 2.03 -10.44
N SER A 48 -4.75 2.58 -10.72
CA SER A 48 -5.04 4.00 -10.51
C SER A 48 -4.93 4.40 -9.03
N ILE A 49 -5.42 3.55 -8.13
CA ILE A 49 -5.37 3.82 -6.68
C ILE A 49 -3.94 3.71 -6.15
N TYR A 50 -3.18 2.72 -6.59
CA TYR A 50 -1.75 2.62 -6.27
C TYR A 50 -1.00 3.88 -6.68
N GLU A 51 -1.20 4.35 -7.92
CA GLU A 51 -0.53 5.54 -8.46
C GLU A 51 -0.90 6.83 -7.70
N GLN A 52 -2.16 6.95 -7.23
CA GLN A 52 -2.61 8.07 -6.40
C GLN A 52 -1.89 8.10 -5.04
N PHE A 53 -1.83 6.98 -4.33
CA PHE A 53 -1.12 6.91 -3.05
C PHE A 53 0.38 7.11 -3.21
N LYS A 54 0.98 6.54 -4.26
CA LYS A 54 2.40 6.74 -4.56
C LYS A 54 2.70 8.23 -4.76
N THR A 55 1.91 8.91 -5.58
CA THR A 55 2.08 10.35 -5.85
C THR A 55 1.93 11.18 -4.57
N HIS A 56 0.93 10.86 -3.75
CA HIS A 56 0.72 11.54 -2.47
C HIS A 56 1.94 11.42 -1.54
N PHE A 57 2.47 10.20 -1.37
CA PHE A 57 3.62 9.98 -0.50
C PHE A 57 4.92 10.57 -1.09
N GLU A 58 5.12 10.50 -2.41
CA GLU A 58 6.26 11.15 -3.08
C GLU A 58 6.25 12.67 -2.91
N GLN A 59 5.07 13.30 -2.88
CA GLN A 59 4.94 14.75 -2.62
C GLN A 59 5.22 15.11 -1.15
N GLU A 60 4.76 14.32 -0.20
CA GLU A 60 5.09 14.52 1.22
C GLU A 60 6.60 14.33 1.48
N SER A 61 7.23 13.37 0.79
CA SER A 61 8.69 13.15 0.85
C SER A 61 9.51 14.37 0.43
N GLY A 62 9.00 15.16 -0.52
CA GLY A 62 9.68 16.32 -1.08
C GLY A 62 9.30 17.67 -0.46
N ALA A 63 8.26 17.72 0.37
CA ALA A 63 7.75 18.95 0.98
C ALA A 63 8.44 19.32 2.31
N GLU A 64 9.28 18.45 2.87
CA GLU A 64 10.05 18.68 4.12
C GLU A 64 11.54 19.04 3.88
N SER A 65 11.91 19.57 2.71
CA SER A 65 13.28 20.05 2.41
C SER A 65 13.42 21.57 2.46
#